data_AF-A0A2N5GF65-F1
#
_entry.id   AF-A0A2N5GF65-F1
#
_cell.length_a   1.000
_cell.length_b   1.000
_cell.length_c   1.000
_cell.angle_alpha   90.00
_cell.angle_beta   90.00
_cell.angle_gamma   90.00
#
_symmetry.space_group_name_H-M   'P 1'
#
loop_
_entity.id
_entity.type
_entity.pdbx_description
1 polymer ?
#
loop_
_entity_poly.entity_id
_entity_poly.type
_entity_poly.pdbx_seq_one_letter_code
_entity_poly.pdbx_strand_id
1 'polypeptide(L)' 'MLWYVLSLFLYFPEDKSEYIPSVITLVIFLIAAILTMRFIIIVSKREARKTEELEKRITGQNQRKEEH' A
#
# COMPACT_ATOMS: atom_id res chain seq x y z
N MET A 1 -9.87 11.01 34.61
CA MET A 1 -9.36 9.69 34.15
C MET A 1 -8.82 9.73 32.73
N LEU A 2 -9.58 10.15 31.70
CA LEU A 2 -9.08 10.26 30.31
C LEU A 2 -7.88 11.21 30.12
N TRP A 3 -7.84 12.30 30.91
CA TRP A 3 -6.78 13.31 30.85
C TRP A 3 -5.37 12.75 31.17
N TYR A 4 -5.28 11.82 32.13
CA TYR A 4 -4.00 11.20 32.52
C TYR A 4 -3.44 10.30 31.41
N VAL A 5 -4.31 9.65 30.64
CA VAL A 5 -3.89 8.78 29.52
C VAL A 5 -3.25 9.62 28.40
N LEU A 6 -3.81 10.79 28.10
CA LEU A 6 -3.23 11.72 27.11
C LEU A 6 -1.91 12.33 27.59
N SER A 7 -1.81 12.63 28.89
CA SER A 7 -0.58 13.18 29.49
C SER A 7 0.60 12.21 29.46
N LEU A 8 0.36 10.89 29.44
CA LEU A 8 1.43 9.88 29.32
C LEU A 8 2.02 9.81 27.90
N PHE A 9 1.24 10.12 26.87
CA PHE A 9 1.70 10.11 25.46
C PHE A 9 2.34 11.44 25.01
N LEU A 10 2.01 12.54 25.68
CA LEU A 10 2.58 13.87 25.43
C LEU A 10 3.74 14.21 26.38
N TYR A 11 4.31 13.23 27.11
CA TYR A 11 5.57 13.46 27.82
C TYR A 11 6.70 13.58 26.81
N PHE A 12 7.13 14.81 26.60
CA PHE A 12 8.22 15.11 25.70
C PHE A 12 9.53 15.03 26.50
N PRO A 13 10.45 14.07 26.25
CA PRO A 13 11.77 14.11 26.86
C PRO A 13 12.45 15.46 26.64
N GLU A 14 13.07 15.95 27.71
CA GLU A 14 13.79 17.22 27.74
C GLU A 14 14.99 17.18 26.78
N ASP A 15 15.64 16.01 26.66
CA ASP A 15 16.71 15.76 25.71
C ASP A 15 16.15 15.24 24.37
N LYS A 16 16.45 15.95 23.29
CA LYS A 16 15.99 15.61 21.93
C LYS A 16 16.57 14.29 21.40
N SER A 17 17.65 13.81 22.01
CA SER A 17 18.31 12.57 21.65
C SER A 17 17.41 11.34 21.86
N GLU A 18 16.48 11.40 22.81
CA GLU A 18 15.54 10.30 23.10
C GLU A 18 14.50 10.08 21.98
N TYR A 19 14.26 11.05 21.11
CA TYR A 19 13.35 10.87 19.95
C TYR A 19 14.00 10.26 18.72
N ILE A 20 15.34 10.27 18.65
CA ILE A 20 16.09 9.79 17.47
C ILE A 20 15.68 8.36 17.09
N PRO A 21 15.55 7.40 18.04
CA PRO A 21 15.10 6.05 17.73
C PRO A 21 13.69 5.99 17.13
N SER A 22 12.78 6.83 17.62
CA SER A 22 11.39 6.89 17.12
C SER A 22 11.32 7.42 15.70
N VAL A 23 12.10 8.47 15.37
CA VAL A 23 12.15 9.04 14.02
C VAL A 23 12.75 8.03 13.04
N ILE A 24 13.83 7.33 13.42
CA ILE A 24 14.42 6.28 12.58
C ILE A 24 13.38 5.19 12.28
N THR A 25 12.66 4.73 13.31
CA THR A 25 11.62 3.71 13.15
C THR A 25 10.52 4.19 12.21
N LEU A 26 10.04 5.42 12.39
CA LEU A 26 9.04 6.03 11.52
C LEU A 26 9.51 6.09 10.06
N VAL A 27 10.76 6.52 9.82
CA VAL A 27 11.33 6.61 8.48
C VAL A 27 11.42 5.23 7.81
N ILE A 28 11.88 4.20 8.54
CA ILE A 28 11.94 2.83 8.03
C ILE A 28 10.55 2.33 7.64
N PHE A 29 9.56 2.51 8.51
CA PHE A 29 8.17 2.12 8.23
C PHE A 29 7.58 2.88 7.04
N LEU A 30 7.86 4.19 6.93
CA LEU A 30 7.39 5.01 5.82
C LEU A 30 7.98 4.53 4.49
N ILE A 31 9.29 4.25 4.45
CA ILE A 31 9.96 3.69 3.27
C ILE A 31 9.33 2.34 2.91
N ALA A 32 9.15 1.45 3.89
CA ALA A 32 8.54 0.14 3.67
C ALA A 32 7.10 0.24 3.13
N ALA A 33 6.30 1.18 3.65
CA ALA A 33 4.94 1.43 3.17
C ALA A 33 4.92 1.92 1.72
N ILE A 34 5.81 2.86 1.36
CA ILE A 34 5.93 3.37 -0.01
C ILE A 34 6.35 2.23 -0.96
N LEU A 35 7.34 1.43 -0.58
CA LEU A 35 7.80 0.30 -1.39
C LEU A 35 6.70 -0.75 -1.58
N THR A 36 5.99 -1.10 -0.50
CA THR A 36 4.87 -2.04 -0.53
C THR A 36 3.76 -1.54 -1.45
N MET A 37 3.36 -0.27 -1.32
CA MET A 37 2.33 0.33 -2.16
C MET A 37 2.73 0.30 -3.65
N ARG A 38 3.99 0.65 -3.96
CA ARG A 38 4.50 0.55 -5.33
C ARG A 38 4.49 -0.87 -5.85
N PHE A 39 4.88 -1.84 -5.03
CA PHE A 39 4.88 -3.26 -5.39
C PHE A 39 3.46 -3.73 -5.75
N ILE A 40 2.47 -3.43 -4.90
CA ILE A 40 1.06 -3.80 -5.12
C ILE A 40 0.55 -3.20 -6.44
N ILE A 41 0.83 -1.92 -6.72
CA ILE A 41 0.40 -1.27 -7.97
C ILE A 41 0.99 -1.96 -9.20
N ILE A 42 2.28 -2.35 -9.14
CA ILE A 42 2.94 -3.02 -10.26
C ILE A 42 2.33 -4.39 -10.52
N VAL A 43 2.07 -5.17 -9.46
CA VAL A 43 1.45 -6.49 -9.57
C VAL A 43 0.03 -6.36 -10.12
N SER A 44 -0.77 -5.46 -9.56
CA SER A 44 -2.14 -5.19 -10.01
C SER A 44 -2.21 -4.80 -11.50
N LYS A 45 -1.29 -3.94 -11.97
CA LYS A 45 -1.22 -3.58 -13.40
C LYS A 45 -0.88 -4.78 -14.30
N ARG A 46 -0.04 -5.71 -13.84
CA ARG A 46 0.29 -6.93 -14.60
C ARG A 46 -0.92 -7.86 -14.69
N GLU A 47 -1.67 -8.00 -13.60
CA GLU A 47 -2.88 -8.82 -13.58
C GLU A 47 -3.99 -8.22 -14.45
N ALA A 48 -4.23 -6.91 -14.33
CA ALA A 48 -5.23 -6.21 -15.14
C ALA A 48 -5.01 -6.40 -16.65
N ARG A 49 -3.75 -6.31 -17.12
CA ARG A 49 -3.41 -6.55 -18.53
C ARG A 49 -3.73 -7.98 -18.99
N LYS A 50 -3.43 -8.98 -18.15
CA LYS A 50 -3.73 -10.38 -18.47
C LYS A 50 -5.23 -10.63 -18.58
N THR A 51 -6.01 -10.02 -17.67
CA THR A 51 -7.47 -10.11 -17.70
C THR A 51 -8.04 -9.43 -18.96
N GLU A 52 -7.55 -8.25 -19.32
CA GLU A 52 -7.98 -7.54 -20.53
C GLU A 52 -7.69 -8.36 -21.80
N GLU A 53 -6.52 -8.99 -21.90
CA GLU A 53 -6.19 -9.88 -23.02
C GLU A 53 -7.08 -11.12 -23.07
N LEU A 54 -7.45 -11.68 -21.91
CA LEU A 54 -8.34 -12.83 -21.81
C LEU A 54 -9.76 -12.46 -22.24
N GLU A 55 -10.30 -11.34 -21.76
CA GLU A 55 -11.62 -10.82 -22.15
C GLU A 55 -11.70 -10.61 -23.67
N LYS A 56 -10.70 -9.95 -24.27
CA LYS A 56 -10.64 -9.74 -25.72
C LYS A 56 -10.67 -11.06 -26.50
N ARG A 57 -9.98 -12.10 -26.03
CA ARG A 57 -9.99 -13.43 -26.66
C ARG A 57 -11.36 -14.09 -26.57
N ILE A 58 -12.01 -14.04 -25.42
CA ILE A 58 -13.35 -14.63 -25.20
C ILE A 58 -14.40 -13.91 -26.06
N THR A 59 -14.43 -12.57 -26.03
CA THR A 59 -15.39 -11.79 -26.84
C THR A 59 -15.19 -12.03 -28.34
N GLY A 60 -13.93 -12.02 -28.81
CA GLY A 60 -13.64 -12.29 -30.23
C GLY A 60 -13.88 -13.74 -30.67
N GLN A 61 -13.93 -14.70 -29.74
CA GLN A 61 -14.36 -16.08 -30.02
C GLN A 61 -15.87 -16.23 -30.03
N ASN A 62 -16.59 -15.55 -29.14
CA ASN A 62 -18.06 -15.58 -29.11
C ASN A 62 -18.66 -14.95 -30.37
N GLN A 63 -18.13 -13.82 -30.83
CA GLN A 63 -18.58 -13.18 -32.09
C GLN A 63 -18.41 -14.11 -33.30
N ARG A 64 -17.28 -14.83 -33.40
CA ARG A 64 -17.08 -15.81 -34.49
C ARG A 64 -17.95 -17.07 -34.40
N LYS A 65 -18.48 -17.39 -33.21
CA LYS A 65 -19.42 -18.50 -33.04
C LYS A 65 -20.86 -18.09 -33.34
N GLU A 66 -21.21 -16.82 -33.22
CA GLU A 66 -22.55 -16.30 -33.54
C GLU A 66 -22.73 -16.01 -35.05
N GLU A 67 -21.63 -15.85 -35.80
CA GLU A 67 -21.63 -15.66 -37.26
C GLU A 67 -21.65 -16.98 -38.07
N HIS A 68 -21.63 -18.14 -37.40
CA HIS A 68 -21.68 -19.49 -38.00
C HIS A 68 -22.93 -20.25 -37.54
#